data_AF-A0A1B1SJB4-F1
#
_entry.id   AF-A0A1B1SJB4-F1
#
_cell.length_a   1.000
_cell.length_b   1.000
_cell.length_c   1.000
_cell.angle_alpha   90.00
_cell.angle_beta   90.00
_cell.angle_gamma   90.00
#
_symmetry.space_group_name_H-M   'P 1'
#
loop_
_entity.id
_entity.type
_entity.pdbx_description
1 polymer ?
#
loop_
_entity_poly.entity_id
_entity_poly.type
_entity_poly.pdbx_seq_one_letter_code
_entity_poly.pdbx_strand_id
1 'polypeptide(L)'
;TQAQFIMEKYGIPQISTGDMLRAAVKAGSELGKQAKEIMDAGKLVTDELVIALVKERIAQEDCRKGFLLDGFPRTIPQADAMKEAGINVDFVLEFDVPDELIVDRIVGRRVHAPSGRVYHVKFNPPQVEGKDDVTGEELTTRKDDQEETVRKRLVEYHQMTAPLISYYSK
;
A
#
# COMPACT_ATOMS: atom_id res chain seq x y z
N THR A 1 -4.55 10.46 -2.89
CA THR A 1 -4.24 11.65 -3.71
C THR A 1 -4.15 11.29 -5.17
N GLN A 2 -3.13 10.56 -5.65
CA GLN A 2 -3.05 10.21 -7.09
C GLN A 2 -3.93 9.01 -7.49
N ALA A 3 -4.02 7.98 -6.66
CA ALA A 3 -4.88 6.82 -6.94
C ALA A 3 -6.34 7.23 -7.18
N GLN A 4 -6.91 8.08 -6.30
CA GLN A 4 -8.26 8.62 -6.45
C GLN A 4 -8.44 9.39 -7.76
N PHE A 5 -7.48 10.26 -8.12
CA PHE A 5 -7.52 10.98 -9.39
C PHE A 5 -7.54 10.03 -10.60
N ILE A 6 -6.70 8.98 -10.60
CA ILE A 6 -6.67 7.97 -11.67
C ILE A 6 -7.99 7.19 -11.72
N MET A 7 -8.49 6.73 -10.56
CA MET A 7 -9.77 6.01 -10.47
C MET A 7 -10.92 6.83 -11.03
N GLU A 8 -11.04 8.11 -10.63
CA GLU A 8 -12.09 9.01 -11.10
C GLU A 8 -11.97 9.30 -12.59
N LYS A 9 -10.74 9.54 -13.08
CA LYS A 9 -10.47 9.88 -14.48
C LYS A 9 -10.79 8.74 -15.45
N TYR A 10 -10.47 7.51 -15.08
CA TYR A 10 -10.63 6.34 -15.97
C TYR A 10 -11.81 5.44 -15.59
N GLY A 11 -12.44 5.67 -14.44
CA GLY A 11 -13.53 4.83 -13.94
C GLY A 11 -13.09 3.40 -13.63
N ILE A 12 -11.91 3.25 -13.03
CA ILE A 12 -11.29 1.95 -12.69
C ILE A 12 -11.10 1.82 -11.17
N PRO A 13 -11.18 0.62 -10.60
CA PRO A 13 -10.96 0.41 -9.17
C PRO A 13 -9.46 0.39 -8.83
N GLN A 14 -9.14 0.87 -7.62
CA GLN A 14 -7.86 0.60 -6.96
C GLN A 14 -7.89 -0.79 -6.33
N ILE A 15 -6.86 -1.58 -6.61
CA ILE A 15 -6.66 -2.93 -6.11
C ILE A 15 -5.37 -2.93 -5.31
N SER A 16 -5.43 -3.31 -4.04
CA SER A 16 -4.25 -3.55 -3.20
C SER A 16 -4.27 -4.98 -2.67
N THR A 17 -3.10 -5.60 -2.51
CA THR A 17 -2.99 -6.97 -1.97
C THR A 17 -3.59 -7.09 -0.57
N GLY A 18 -3.42 -6.05 0.26
CA GLY A 18 -4.00 -6.01 1.60
C GLY A 18 -5.54 -5.99 1.58
N ASP A 19 -6.15 -5.20 0.69
CA ASP A 19 -7.62 -5.17 0.57
C ASP A 19 -8.17 -6.46 -0.02
N MET A 20 -7.50 -7.02 -1.04
CA MET A 20 -7.87 -8.32 -1.62
C MET A 20 -7.84 -9.43 -0.57
N LEU A 21 -6.77 -9.51 0.22
CA LEU A 21 -6.65 -10.51 1.30
C LEU A 21 -7.76 -10.35 2.33
N ARG A 22 -8.00 -9.13 2.82
CA ARG A 22 -9.08 -8.86 3.79
C ARG A 22 -10.46 -9.21 3.23
N ALA A 23 -10.72 -8.85 1.96
CA ALA A 23 -11.99 -9.14 1.31
C ALA A 23 -12.20 -10.65 1.10
N ALA A 24 -11.17 -11.37 0.63
CA ALA A 24 -11.21 -12.82 0.42
C ALA A 24 -11.46 -13.58 1.74
N VAL A 25 -10.76 -13.19 2.81
CA VAL A 25 -10.94 -13.73 4.16
C VAL A 25 -12.37 -13.47 4.67
N LYS A 26 -12.86 -12.22 4.53
CA LYS A 26 -14.22 -11.84 4.96
C LYS A 26 -15.31 -12.57 4.18
N ALA A 27 -15.10 -12.80 2.89
CA ALA A 27 -16.04 -13.52 2.03
C ALA A 27 -16.05 -15.04 2.27
N GLY A 28 -15.06 -15.59 2.98
CA GLY A 28 -14.94 -17.03 3.22
C GLY A 28 -14.65 -17.82 1.94
N SER A 29 -14.05 -17.18 0.92
CA SER A 29 -13.60 -17.84 -0.31
C SER A 29 -12.54 -18.91 -0.01
N GLU A 30 -12.36 -19.88 -0.92
CA GLU A 30 -11.33 -20.92 -0.73
C GLU A 30 -9.91 -20.33 -0.61
N LEU A 31 -9.56 -19.36 -1.47
CA LEU A 31 -8.29 -18.62 -1.36
C LEU A 31 -8.23 -17.80 -0.06
N GLY A 32 -9.35 -17.22 0.37
CA GLY A 32 -9.45 -16.48 1.62
C GLY A 32 -9.22 -17.34 2.86
N LYS A 33 -9.70 -18.58 2.88
CA LYS A 33 -9.44 -19.54 3.97
C LYS A 33 -7.96 -19.90 4.05
N GLN A 34 -7.33 -20.20 2.90
CA GLN A 34 -5.89 -20.47 2.83
C GLN A 34 -5.06 -19.27 3.30
N ALA A 35 -5.40 -18.07 2.84
CA ALA A 35 -4.76 -16.83 3.27
C ALA A 35 -4.91 -16.62 4.78
N LYS A 36 -6.12 -16.85 5.33
CA LYS A 36 -6.40 -16.71 6.75
C LYS A 36 -5.52 -17.65 7.58
N GLU A 37 -5.40 -18.91 7.21
CA GLU A 37 -4.57 -19.89 7.92
C GLU A 37 -3.09 -19.47 7.97
N ILE A 38 -2.55 -18.97 6.85
CA ILE A 38 -1.17 -18.48 6.75
C ILE A 38 -0.97 -17.24 7.63
N MET A 39 -1.91 -16.28 7.56
CA MET A 39 -1.87 -15.04 8.32
C MET A 39 -2.01 -15.26 9.83
N ASP A 40 -2.93 -16.14 10.26
CA ASP A 40 -3.13 -16.51 11.67
C ASP A 40 -1.87 -17.19 12.25
N ALA A 41 -1.10 -17.90 11.40
CA ALA A 41 0.20 -18.47 11.76
C ALA A 41 1.35 -17.46 11.77
N GLY A 42 1.09 -16.17 11.50
CA GLY A 42 2.09 -15.11 11.45
C GLY A 42 3.05 -15.23 10.25
N LYS A 43 2.67 -15.99 9.23
CA LYS A 43 3.48 -16.21 8.02
C LYS A 43 3.09 -15.23 6.92
N LEU A 44 4.04 -14.97 6.01
CA LEU A 44 3.77 -14.21 4.80
C LEU A 44 3.01 -15.08 3.79
N VAL A 45 2.03 -14.48 3.13
CA VAL A 45 1.27 -15.09 2.03
C VAL A 45 2.21 -15.35 0.86
N THR A 46 2.08 -16.51 0.21
CA THR A 46 2.92 -16.89 -0.94
C THR A 46 2.57 -16.06 -2.17
N ASP A 47 3.57 -15.82 -3.03
CA ASP A 47 3.37 -15.10 -4.30
C ASP A 47 2.31 -15.78 -5.18
N GLU A 48 2.29 -17.11 -5.23
CA GLU A 48 1.29 -17.89 -5.96
C GLU A 48 -0.14 -17.56 -5.50
N LEU A 49 -0.38 -17.53 -4.18
CA LEU A 49 -1.69 -17.21 -3.63
C LEU A 49 -2.07 -15.75 -3.90
N VAL A 50 -1.11 -14.82 -3.82
CA VAL A 50 -1.34 -13.41 -4.17
C VAL A 50 -1.71 -13.25 -5.63
N ILE A 51 -1.01 -13.93 -6.55
CA ILE A 51 -1.30 -13.89 -7.99
C ILE A 51 -2.68 -14.49 -8.29
N ALA A 52 -3.04 -15.59 -7.63
CA ALA A 52 -4.38 -16.18 -7.76
C ALA A 52 -5.48 -15.20 -7.32
N LEU A 53 -5.28 -14.50 -6.19
CA LEU A 53 -6.19 -13.47 -5.70
C LEU A 53 -6.29 -12.28 -6.65
N VAL A 54 -5.16 -11.81 -7.21
CA VAL A 54 -5.16 -10.74 -8.21
C VAL A 54 -5.96 -11.17 -9.43
N LYS A 55 -5.74 -12.39 -9.93
CA LYS A 55 -6.42 -12.93 -11.11
C LYS A 55 -7.93 -13.03 -10.91
N GLU A 56 -8.38 -13.51 -9.75
CA GLU A 56 -9.80 -13.53 -9.40
C GLU A 56 -10.37 -12.11 -9.31
N ARG A 57 -9.62 -11.19 -8.71
CA ARG A 57 -10.06 -9.81 -8.49
C ARG A 57 -10.26 -9.03 -9.79
N ILE A 58 -9.31 -9.12 -10.72
CA ILE A 58 -9.37 -8.37 -12.00
C ILE A 58 -10.42 -8.94 -12.96
N ALA A 59 -10.96 -10.14 -12.70
CA ALA A 59 -12.04 -10.74 -13.46
C ALA A 59 -13.43 -10.22 -13.08
N GLN A 60 -13.54 -9.42 -12.01
CA GLN A 60 -14.81 -8.87 -11.55
C GLN A 60 -15.33 -7.75 -12.47
N GLU A 61 -16.64 -7.52 -12.43
CA GLU A 61 -17.36 -6.59 -13.31
C GLU A 61 -16.80 -5.16 -13.27
N ASP A 62 -16.40 -4.69 -12.11
CA ASP A 62 -15.87 -3.34 -11.92
C ASP A 62 -14.49 -3.11 -12.55
N CYS A 63 -13.77 -4.20 -12.88
CA CYS A 63 -12.47 -4.15 -13.56
C CYS A 63 -12.58 -4.21 -15.09
N ARG A 64 -13.79 -4.23 -15.66
CA ARG A 64 -13.99 -4.27 -17.13
C ARG A 64 -13.34 -3.11 -17.87
N LYS A 65 -13.24 -1.94 -17.23
CA LYS A 65 -12.59 -0.74 -17.79
C LYS A 65 -11.08 -0.70 -17.54
N GLY A 66 -10.53 -1.70 -16.86
CA GLY A 66 -9.17 -1.73 -16.34
C GLY A 66 -9.14 -1.68 -14.81
N PHE A 67 -7.93 -1.55 -14.26
CA PHE A 67 -7.68 -1.53 -12.82
C PHE A 67 -6.41 -0.74 -12.50
N LEU A 68 -6.32 -0.21 -11.29
CA LEU A 68 -5.09 0.35 -10.73
C LEU A 68 -4.55 -0.60 -9.67
N LEU A 69 -3.43 -1.27 -9.95
CA LEU A 69 -2.77 -2.15 -9.00
C LEU A 69 -1.79 -1.32 -8.14
N ASP A 70 -2.13 -1.16 -6.86
CA ASP A 70 -1.38 -0.29 -5.93
C ASP A 70 -0.47 -1.12 -5.01
N GLY A 71 0.83 -0.84 -5.10
CA GLY A 71 1.86 -1.47 -4.28
C GLY A 71 2.11 -2.95 -4.61
N PHE A 72 1.78 -3.39 -5.83
CA PHE A 72 2.08 -4.71 -6.37
C PHE A 72 2.32 -4.61 -7.90
N PRO A 73 3.27 -5.36 -8.47
CA PRO A 73 4.20 -6.27 -7.80
C PRO A 73 5.31 -5.53 -7.03
N ARG A 74 5.96 -6.24 -6.09
CA ARG A 74 7.08 -5.74 -5.26
C ARG A 74 8.39 -6.47 -5.49
N THR A 75 8.37 -7.57 -6.26
CA THR A 75 9.56 -8.32 -6.64
C THR A 75 9.49 -8.73 -8.11
N ILE A 76 10.65 -9.00 -8.73
CA ILE A 76 10.71 -9.53 -10.11
C ILE A 76 9.93 -10.85 -10.24
N PRO A 77 10.07 -11.84 -9.32
CA PRO A 77 9.26 -13.06 -9.37
C PRO A 77 7.74 -12.81 -9.42
N GLN A 78 7.24 -11.80 -8.71
CA GLN A 78 5.82 -11.43 -8.77
C GLN A 78 5.45 -10.83 -10.14
N ALA A 79 6.32 -10.00 -10.73
CA ALA A 79 6.09 -9.44 -12.06
C ALA A 79 6.11 -10.54 -13.14
N ASP A 80 7.02 -11.50 -13.06
CA ASP A 80 7.05 -12.67 -13.93
C ASP A 80 5.81 -13.54 -13.75
N ALA A 81 5.40 -13.80 -12.51
CA ALA A 81 4.19 -14.58 -12.23
C ALA A 81 2.92 -13.87 -12.74
N MET A 82 2.85 -12.53 -12.70
CA MET A 82 1.77 -11.77 -13.34
C MET A 82 1.74 -12.03 -14.85
N LYS A 83 2.90 -11.96 -15.50
CA LYS A 83 3.04 -12.19 -16.94
C LYS A 83 2.63 -13.61 -17.32
N GLU A 84 3.11 -14.62 -16.60
CA GLU A 84 2.75 -16.03 -16.80
C GLU A 84 1.26 -16.29 -16.56
N ALA A 85 0.64 -15.59 -15.60
CA ALA A 85 -0.78 -15.69 -15.31
C ALA A 85 -1.68 -14.98 -16.36
N GLY A 86 -1.07 -14.25 -17.31
CA GLY A 86 -1.77 -13.47 -18.34
C GLY A 86 -2.26 -12.10 -17.86
N ILE A 87 -1.72 -11.59 -16.74
CA ILE A 87 -2.07 -10.29 -16.16
C ILE A 87 -1.16 -9.23 -16.78
N ASN A 88 -1.66 -8.58 -17.84
CA ASN A 88 -0.95 -7.51 -18.53
C ASN A 88 -1.36 -6.13 -17.97
N VAL A 89 -0.42 -5.18 -18.00
CA VAL A 89 -0.65 -3.78 -17.60
C VAL A 89 -0.21 -2.86 -18.73
N ASP A 90 -0.98 -1.79 -18.97
CA ASP A 90 -0.67 -0.83 -20.03
C ASP A 90 0.41 0.18 -19.62
N PHE A 91 0.43 0.54 -18.34
CA PHE A 91 1.34 1.55 -17.78
C PHE A 91 1.88 1.09 -16.43
N VAL A 92 3.15 1.40 -16.20
CA VAL A 92 3.79 1.35 -14.89
C VAL A 92 4.18 2.76 -14.51
N LEU A 93 3.61 3.26 -13.42
CA LEU A 93 3.80 4.63 -12.97
C LEU A 93 4.66 4.63 -11.71
N GLU A 94 5.90 5.09 -11.85
CA GLU A 94 6.77 5.36 -10.71
C GLU A 94 6.45 6.73 -10.12
N PHE A 95 6.14 6.77 -8.84
CA PHE A 95 5.93 8.02 -8.11
C PHE A 95 7.20 8.41 -7.37
N ASP A 96 8.12 9.03 -8.10
CA ASP A 96 9.42 9.44 -7.58
C ASP A 96 9.29 10.67 -6.65
N VAL A 97 9.76 10.51 -5.42
CA VAL A 97 9.83 11.57 -4.41
C VAL A 97 11.16 11.40 -3.65
N PRO A 98 11.96 12.48 -3.52
CA PRO A 98 13.19 12.42 -2.73
C PRO A 98 12.98 11.92 -1.30
N ASP A 99 13.87 11.04 -0.85
CA ASP A 99 13.81 10.39 0.48
C ASP A 99 13.63 11.40 1.62
N GLU A 100 14.37 12.50 1.59
CA GLU A 100 14.28 13.52 2.66
C GLU A 100 12.88 14.14 2.76
N LEU A 101 12.17 14.32 1.64
CA LEU A 101 10.79 14.80 1.66
C LEU A 101 9.83 13.75 2.23
N ILE A 102 10.11 12.46 2.00
CA ILE A 102 9.33 11.36 2.59
C ILE A 102 9.57 11.29 4.09
N VAL A 103 10.83 11.37 4.53
CA VAL A 103 11.22 11.38 5.95
C VAL A 103 10.54 12.55 6.66
N ASP A 104 10.70 13.77 6.15
CA ASP A 104 10.07 14.97 6.70
C ASP A 104 8.56 14.80 6.87
N ARG A 105 7.90 14.25 5.85
CA ARG A 105 6.45 14.02 5.82
C ARG A 105 5.97 12.99 6.83
N ILE A 106 6.77 11.97 7.14
CA ILE A 106 6.37 10.89 8.04
C ILE A 106 6.73 11.24 9.49
N VAL A 107 7.95 11.69 9.76
CA VAL A 107 8.44 11.99 11.12
C VAL A 107 7.69 13.16 11.76
N GLY A 108 7.21 14.10 10.94
CA GLY A 108 6.37 15.20 11.41
C GLY A 108 4.96 14.79 11.81
N ARG A 109 4.53 13.55 11.55
CA ARG A 109 3.18 13.07 11.85
C ARG A 109 2.94 12.94 13.35
N ARG A 110 1.74 13.33 13.77
CA ARG A 110 1.23 13.16 15.13
C ARG A 110 -0.16 12.52 15.06
N VAL A 111 -0.50 11.66 16.01
CA VAL A 111 -1.78 10.97 16.08
C VAL A 111 -2.41 11.13 17.45
N HIS A 112 -3.71 11.44 17.45
CA HIS A 112 -4.54 11.30 18.62
C HIS A 112 -5.10 9.88 18.66
N ALA A 113 -4.48 8.99 19.44
CA ALA A 113 -4.72 7.54 19.37
C ALA A 113 -6.20 7.13 19.56
N PRO A 114 -6.98 7.70 20.51
CA PRO A 114 -8.39 7.33 20.70
C PRO A 114 -9.28 7.63 19.49
N SER A 115 -9.03 8.75 18.80
CA SER A 115 -9.87 9.20 17.69
C SER A 115 -9.34 8.82 16.30
N GLY A 116 -8.05 8.50 16.21
CA GLY A 116 -7.35 8.31 14.95
C GLY A 116 -7.06 9.60 14.17
N ARG A 117 -7.42 10.79 14.68
CA ARG A 117 -7.07 12.07 14.03
C ARG A 117 -5.55 12.20 13.89
N VAL A 118 -5.13 12.76 12.75
CA VAL A 118 -3.73 12.88 12.37
C VAL A 118 -3.39 14.35 12.11
N TYR A 119 -2.27 14.78 12.67
CA TYR A 119 -1.68 16.11 12.49
C TYR A 119 -0.28 15.97 11.89
N HIS A 120 0.27 17.10 11.44
CA HIS A 120 1.66 17.18 11.02
C HIS A 120 2.27 18.50 11.48
N VAL A 121 3.38 18.45 12.21
CA VAL A 121 3.99 19.65 12.84
C VAL A 121 4.25 20.82 11.88
N LYS A 122 4.57 20.53 10.60
CA LYS A 122 4.76 21.52 9.53
C LYS A 122 3.55 21.74 8.61
N PHE A 123 2.98 20.66 8.05
CA PHE A 123 2.00 20.75 6.96
C PHE A 123 0.54 20.79 7.41
N ASN A 124 0.25 20.41 8.66
CA ASN A 124 -1.08 20.45 9.26
C ASN A 124 -0.94 20.54 10.79
N PRO A 125 -0.37 21.65 11.31
CA PRO A 125 -0.08 21.79 12.73
C PRO A 125 -1.38 21.79 13.54
N PRO A 126 -1.38 21.22 14.76
CA PRO A 126 -2.48 21.41 15.68
C PRO A 126 -2.57 22.88 16.10
N GLN A 127 -3.74 23.31 16.58
CA GLN A 127 -3.96 24.66 17.11
C GLN A 127 -3.10 24.95 18.33
N VAL A 128 -2.89 23.93 19.18
CA VAL A 128 -1.99 23.97 20.33
C VAL A 128 -0.95 22.88 20.16
N GLU A 129 0.33 23.24 20.28
CA GLU A 129 1.43 22.30 20.09
C GLU A 129 1.28 21.08 21.00
N GLY A 130 1.38 19.89 20.39
CA GLY A 130 1.26 18.61 21.10
C GLY A 130 -0.16 18.21 21.49
N LYS A 131 -1.19 19.01 21.18
CA LYS A 131 -2.57 18.74 21.61
C LYS A 131 -3.52 18.46 20.46
N ASP A 132 -4.48 17.57 20.70
CA ASP A 132 -5.61 17.36 19.80
C ASP A 132 -6.58 18.56 19.86
N ASP A 133 -6.98 19.07 18.70
CA ASP A 133 -7.81 20.29 18.61
C ASP A 133 -9.22 20.11 19.19
N VAL A 134 -9.71 18.87 19.30
CA VAL A 134 -11.08 18.58 19.76
C VAL A 134 -11.09 18.27 21.26
N THR A 135 -10.14 17.47 21.74
CA THR A 135 -10.14 17.00 23.14
C THR A 135 -9.11 17.69 24.03
N GLY A 136 -8.10 18.35 23.46
CA GLY A 136 -6.96 18.91 24.21
C GLY A 136 -6.02 17.84 24.79
N GLU A 137 -6.22 16.57 24.43
CA GLU A 137 -5.38 15.45 24.87
C GLU A 137 -4.04 15.43 24.12
N GLU A 138 -3.04 14.75 24.69
CA GLU A 138 -1.71 14.65 24.09
C GLU A 138 -1.71 13.88 22.77
N LEU A 139 -1.01 14.44 21.79
CA LEU A 139 -0.70 13.77 20.55
C LEU A 139 0.56 12.90 20.71
N THR A 140 0.57 11.77 20.00
CA THR A 140 1.70 10.83 20.03
C THR A 140 2.27 10.63 18.64
N THR A 141 3.49 10.10 18.56
CA THR A 141 4.09 9.62 17.32
C THR A 141 4.02 8.10 17.30
N ARG A 142 3.68 7.52 16.14
CA ARG A 142 3.68 6.05 16.00
C ARG A 142 5.12 5.55 16.00
N LYS A 143 5.36 4.34 16.51
CA LYS A 143 6.69 3.70 16.46
C LYS A 143 7.21 3.61 15.01
N ASP A 144 6.31 3.29 14.08
CA ASP A 144 6.60 3.18 12.65
C ASP A 144 6.96 4.51 11.96
N ASP A 145 6.63 5.64 12.59
CA ASP A 145 6.91 6.98 12.06
C ASP A 145 8.24 7.54 12.62
N GLN A 146 9.01 6.74 13.38
CA GLN A 146 10.37 7.12 13.82
C GLN A 146 11.32 7.19 12.63
N GLU A 147 12.18 8.22 12.60
CA GLU A 147 13.07 8.49 11.47
C GLU A 147 13.92 7.28 11.06
N GLU A 148 14.55 6.61 12.02
CA GLU A 148 15.36 5.40 11.76
C GLU A 148 14.53 4.29 11.09
N THR A 149 13.28 4.09 11.55
CA THR A 149 12.37 3.10 10.98
C THR A 149 11.98 3.48 9.54
N VAL A 150 11.69 4.75 9.30
CA VAL A 150 11.34 5.26 7.96
C VAL A 150 12.51 5.12 7.00
N ARG A 151 13.70 5.55 7.39
CA ARG A 151 14.91 5.45 6.55
C ARG A 151 15.26 4.00 6.24
N LYS A 152 15.15 3.09 7.22
CA LYS A 152 15.35 1.67 6.98
C LYS A 152 14.37 1.12 5.93
N ARG A 153 13.09 1.48 6.02
CA ARG A 153 12.07 1.08 5.04
C ARG A 153 12.35 1.64 3.64
N LEU A 154 12.85 2.87 3.54
CA LEU A 154 13.25 3.46 2.24
C LEU A 154 14.43 2.71 1.61
N VAL A 155 15.45 2.37 2.40
CA VAL A 155 16.58 1.56 1.93
C VAL A 155 16.11 0.21 1.41
N GLU A 156 15.26 -0.49 2.17
CA GLU A 156 14.68 -1.77 1.77
C GLU A 156 13.82 -1.63 0.50
N TYR A 157 12.99 -0.58 0.41
CA TYR A 157 12.19 -0.28 -0.77
C TYR A 157 13.05 -0.09 -2.02
N HIS A 158 14.11 0.72 -1.95
CA HIS A 158 15.01 0.96 -3.08
C HIS A 158 15.72 -0.31 -3.53
N GLN A 159 16.17 -1.15 -2.59
CA GLN A 159 16.80 -2.44 -2.90
C GLN A 159 15.85 -3.41 -3.61
N MET A 160 14.57 -3.43 -3.22
CA MET A 160 13.56 -4.32 -3.83
C MET A 160 12.97 -3.76 -5.12
N THR A 161 12.83 -2.43 -5.23
CA THR A 161 12.08 -1.77 -6.32
C THR A 161 12.96 -1.32 -7.47
N ALA A 162 14.23 -0.95 -7.25
CA ALA A 162 15.14 -0.60 -8.34
C ALA A 162 15.26 -1.71 -9.43
N PRO A 163 15.32 -3.01 -9.07
CA PRO A 163 15.28 -4.08 -10.06
C PRO A 163 13.97 -4.16 -10.84
N LEU A 164 12.83 -3.83 -10.22
CA LEU A 164 11.51 -3.79 -10.85
C LEU A 164 11.36 -2.64 -11.85
N ILE A 165 11.89 -1.46 -11.52
CA ILE A 165 11.92 -0.33 -12.46
C ILE A 165 12.68 -0.74 -13.72
N SER A 166 13.83 -1.39 -13.54
CA SER A 166 14.63 -1.93 -14.64
C SER A 166 13.93 -3.06 -15.41
N TYR A 167 13.09 -3.84 -14.75
CA TYR A 167 12.29 -4.89 -15.38
C TYR A 167 11.25 -4.31 -16.35
N TYR A 168 10.52 -3.28 -15.92
CA TYR A 168 9.46 -2.64 -16.71
C TYR A 168 9.95 -1.60 -17.72
N SER A 169 11.18 -1.13 -17.61
CA SER A 169 11.79 -0.18 -18.56
C SER A 169 12.41 -0.85 -19.81
N LYS A 170 12.37 -2.18 -19.91
CA LYS A 170 12.85 -2.95 -21.06
C LYS A 170 11.74 -3.21 -22.07
#